data_AF-A0A359LPJ2-F1
#
_entry.id   AF-A0A359LPJ2-F1
#
_cell.length_a   1.000
_cell.length_b   1.000
_cell.length_c   1.000
_cell.angle_alpha   90.00
_cell.angle_beta   90.00
_cell.angle_gamma   90.00
#
_symmetry.space_group_name_H-M   'P 1'
#
loop_
_entity.id
_entity.type
_entity.pdbx_description
1 polymer ?
#
loop_
_entity_poly.entity_id
_entity_poly.type
_entity_poly.pdbx_seq_one_letter_code
_entity_poly.pdbx_strand_id
1 'polypeptide(L)'
;MPKWAAAALLAAIVLFFWIANRGAYKGYFQDDDLDNLSWTRDAQTSEFLQGLVDPRFSKFNFRPAGHWYYRVLGATAKLHYPPYVAVLQLLHIVNIVLLWRLARRLGATVPATAAAALFFAFHMAAFDAYWRPMYIFDVVCGLFVLLSLHAYLARRLLLSLGAFWLAYKAKEVAVMLPLVLLAYEGWLGRREWKRLIPFFAISASFGLQAVFANRGSDSAYTLRFTPQAFLTCLKFYAGKIFLAPFAGFVLLPALWFVRDRRFRWGAAGLLLLLLPMLFLPGRLFAVYLYVPLIALSLGMTSLFERLPAPALIAAMAVWTGVNFNVMRTLRHEALTAAHENRAYVGEAARFFERSPAVQTVVYDGAPRAMHRWGVEATMRLASGRSSIGIVWMNDKQAWQALQGESVAVLSWFAPTQKLFAVTKKPGEPDRAFIRMSMETPVWQLTEGWFPLESSCRWIRPYASARLWRPAEARAFEMTVNMGKVQLGEMGPPEVEVKIEGASAGRHTFRQPGWETVRLAAPAGAPGAVKVEFVVRPGYRPKNGDPRTLGVAVVAFGFTQEAP
;
A
#
# COMPACT_ATOMS: atom_id res chain seq x y z
N MET A 1 31.19 -11.11 -32.74
CA MET A 1 31.58 -10.11 -31.73
C MET A 1 32.50 -10.77 -30.70
N PRO A 2 33.59 -10.11 -30.30
CA PRO A 2 34.49 -10.63 -29.27
C PRO A 2 33.80 -10.65 -27.90
N LYS A 3 34.23 -11.56 -27.01
CA LYS A 3 33.62 -11.75 -25.67
C LYS A 3 33.62 -10.46 -24.82
N TRP A 4 34.66 -9.63 -24.95
CA TRP A 4 34.77 -8.37 -24.22
C TRP A 4 33.68 -7.37 -24.60
N ALA A 5 33.26 -7.33 -25.88
CA ALA A 5 32.22 -6.40 -26.32
C ALA A 5 30.84 -6.77 -25.74
N ALA A 6 30.55 -8.06 -25.63
CA ALA A 6 29.34 -8.54 -24.96
C ALA A 6 29.32 -8.18 -23.47
N ALA A 7 30.46 -8.33 -22.78
CA ALA A 7 30.61 -7.95 -21.38
C ALA A 7 30.46 -6.42 -21.19
N ALA A 8 31.06 -5.62 -22.07
CA ALA A 8 30.95 -4.16 -22.04
C ALA A 8 29.50 -3.69 -22.23
N LEU A 9 28.75 -4.28 -23.16
CA LEU A 9 27.32 -3.96 -23.35
C LEU A 9 26.48 -4.31 -22.12
N LEU A 10 26.70 -5.48 -21.51
CA LEU A 10 26.01 -5.85 -20.28
C LEU A 10 26.35 -4.88 -19.14
N ALA A 11 27.63 -4.51 -18.98
CA ALA A 11 28.06 -3.54 -17.99
C ALA A 11 27.42 -2.15 -18.21
N ALA A 12 27.33 -1.70 -19.46
CA ALA A 12 26.67 -0.45 -19.81
C ALA A 12 25.18 -0.45 -19.47
N ILE A 13 24.47 -1.57 -19.69
CA ILE A 13 23.05 -1.72 -19.29
C ILE A 13 22.89 -1.66 -17.78
N VAL A 14 23.75 -2.37 -17.04
CA VAL A 14 23.74 -2.35 -15.56
C VAL A 14 24.03 -0.96 -15.02
N LEU A 15 25.04 -0.27 -15.57
CA LEU A 15 25.38 1.10 -15.19
C LEU A 15 24.24 2.07 -15.49
N PHE A 16 23.64 1.97 -16.69
CA PHE A 16 22.48 2.77 -17.06
C PHE A 16 21.31 2.55 -16.10
N PHE A 17 20.95 1.30 -15.81
CA PHE A 17 19.89 0.96 -14.85
C PHE A 17 20.15 1.61 -13.48
N TRP A 18 21.38 1.47 -12.96
CA TRP A 18 21.74 2.03 -11.66
C TRP A 18 21.66 3.56 -11.65
N ILE A 19 22.22 4.24 -12.66
CA ILE A 19 22.16 5.71 -12.78
C ILE A 19 20.70 6.18 -12.91
N ALA A 20 19.90 5.53 -13.76
CA ALA A 20 18.51 5.90 -13.99
C ALA A 20 17.68 5.76 -12.71
N ASN A 21 17.97 4.75 -11.87
CA ASN A 21 17.20 4.43 -10.66
C ASN A 21 17.82 4.93 -9.34
N ARG A 22 18.89 5.74 -9.39
CA ARG A 22 19.51 6.32 -8.18
C ARG A 22 18.55 7.15 -7.31
N GLY A 23 17.47 7.64 -7.90
CA GLY A 23 16.43 8.38 -7.17
C GLY A 23 15.68 7.50 -6.15
N ALA A 24 15.65 6.18 -6.34
CA ALA A 24 14.97 5.25 -5.45
C ALA A 24 15.51 5.32 -4.01
N TYR A 25 16.81 5.61 -3.84
CA TYR A 25 17.45 5.76 -2.53
C TYR A 25 16.93 6.95 -1.71
N LYS A 26 16.21 7.89 -2.34
CA LYS A 26 15.52 8.99 -1.65
C LYS A 26 14.11 8.62 -1.18
N GLY A 27 13.62 7.42 -1.54
CA GLY A 27 12.31 6.89 -1.17
C GLY A 27 12.19 6.55 0.33
N TYR A 28 11.07 5.93 0.67
CA TYR A 28 10.78 5.49 2.03
C TYR A 28 9.76 4.32 2.00
N PHE A 29 9.60 3.65 3.14
CA PHE A 29 8.71 2.50 3.27
C PHE A 29 7.25 2.88 3.05
N GLN A 30 6.50 1.94 2.47
CA GLN A 30 5.05 1.99 2.34
C GLN A 30 4.36 1.06 3.33
N ASP A 31 3.05 0.97 3.22
CA ASP A 31 2.18 0.13 4.02
C ASP A 31 2.63 -1.33 4.11
N ASP A 32 2.74 -2.04 2.97
CA ASP A 32 3.14 -3.45 2.95
C ASP A 32 4.59 -3.62 3.46
N ASP A 33 5.46 -2.63 3.27
CA ASP A 33 6.83 -2.67 3.81
C ASP A 33 6.84 -2.67 5.33
N LEU A 34 6.09 -1.74 5.93
CA LEU A 34 6.03 -1.56 7.38
C LEU A 34 5.35 -2.75 8.03
N ASP A 35 4.30 -3.28 7.42
CA ASP A 35 3.61 -4.49 7.90
C ASP A 35 4.53 -5.71 7.87
N ASN A 36 5.25 -5.93 6.75
CA ASN A 36 6.24 -7.00 6.65
C ASN A 36 7.36 -6.84 7.69
N LEU A 37 7.84 -5.62 7.94
CA LEU A 37 8.84 -5.35 8.98
C LEU A 37 8.32 -5.63 10.38
N SER A 38 7.10 -5.16 10.68
CA SER A 38 6.47 -5.37 11.98
C SER A 38 6.28 -6.85 12.25
N TRP A 39 5.84 -7.62 11.25
CA TRP A 39 5.57 -9.04 11.41
C TRP A 39 6.84 -9.87 11.54
N THR A 40 7.83 -9.63 10.67
CA THR A 40 9.07 -10.42 10.64
C THR A 40 10.01 -10.13 11.79
N ARG A 41 9.82 -9.02 12.52
CA ARG A 41 10.55 -8.70 13.76
C ARG A 41 10.33 -9.77 14.83
N ASP A 42 9.10 -10.23 14.98
CA ASP A 42 8.71 -11.11 16.08
C ASP A 42 8.63 -12.59 15.66
N ALA A 43 8.67 -12.87 14.34
CA ALA A 43 8.66 -14.22 13.79
C ALA A 43 9.94 -15.02 14.10
N GLN A 44 9.77 -16.29 14.51
CA GLN A 44 10.89 -17.19 14.80
C GLN A 44 11.51 -17.78 13.52
N THR A 45 12.82 -18.08 13.53
CA THR A 45 13.50 -18.75 12.41
C THR A 45 12.87 -20.09 12.05
N SER A 46 12.35 -20.82 13.03
CA SER A 46 11.59 -22.08 12.84
C SER A 46 10.37 -21.87 11.95
N GLU A 47 9.62 -20.77 12.10
CA GLU A 47 8.46 -20.44 11.27
C GLU A 47 8.86 -20.22 9.81
N PHE A 48 10.01 -19.57 9.55
CA PHE A 48 10.54 -19.42 8.20
C PHE A 48 10.89 -20.77 7.57
N LEU A 49 11.60 -21.63 8.30
CA LEU A 49 11.99 -22.96 7.82
C LEU A 49 10.76 -23.83 7.56
N GLN A 50 9.80 -23.84 8.48
CA GLN A 50 8.54 -24.55 8.33
C GLN A 50 7.75 -24.03 7.14
N GLY A 51 7.56 -22.71 7.02
CA GLY A 51 6.85 -22.11 5.89
C GLY A 51 7.51 -22.41 4.55
N LEU A 52 8.83 -22.60 4.53
CA LEU A 52 9.60 -22.91 3.32
C LEU A 52 9.33 -24.34 2.86
N VAL A 53 9.21 -25.31 3.78
CA VAL A 53 8.95 -26.73 3.43
C VAL A 53 7.48 -27.13 3.41
N ASP A 54 6.59 -26.36 4.05
CA ASP A 54 5.17 -26.70 4.18
C ASP A 54 4.47 -26.73 2.80
N PRO A 55 3.86 -27.85 2.38
CA PRO A 55 3.14 -27.93 1.10
C PRO A 55 1.75 -27.27 1.12
N ARG A 56 1.37 -26.60 2.22
CA ARG A 56 0.08 -25.93 2.35
C ARG A 56 0.11 -24.50 1.83
N PHE A 57 -1.02 -24.08 1.26
CA PHE A 57 -1.29 -22.70 0.90
C PHE A 57 -1.32 -21.81 2.16
N SER A 58 -0.55 -20.73 2.16
CA SER A 58 -0.46 -19.83 3.30
C SER A 58 -1.67 -18.90 3.38
N LYS A 59 -2.53 -19.10 4.38
CA LYS A 59 -3.73 -18.28 4.60
C LYS A 59 -3.41 -16.81 4.91
N PHE A 60 -2.26 -16.55 5.51
CA PHE A 60 -1.82 -15.21 5.91
C PHE A 60 -0.85 -14.58 4.90
N ASN A 61 -0.76 -15.12 3.68
CA ASN A 61 0.19 -14.66 2.66
C ASN A 61 1.66 -14.68 3.10
N PHE A 62 2.03 -15.48 4.11
CA PHE A 62 3.43 -15.70 4.48
C PHE A 62 4.20 -16.29 3.30
N ARG A 63 5.28 -15.62 2.91
CA ARG A 63 6.12 -15.95 1.76
C ARG A 63 7.58 -15.99 2.23
N PRO A 64 8.07 -17.10 2.80
CA PRO A 64 9.33 -17.14 3.55
C PRO A 64 10.52 -16.66 2.71
N ALA A 65 10.55 -16.96 1.41
CA ALA A 65 11.63 -16.55 0.51
C ALA A 65 11.76 -15.02 0.39
N GLY A 66 10.63 -14.30 0.39
CA GLY A 66 10.63 -12.83 0.37
C GLY A 66 10.61 -12.20 1.76
N HIS A 67 9.96 -12.82 2.76
CA HIS A 67 9.94 -12.28 4.12
C HIS A 67 11.32 -12.35 4.80
N TRP A 68 12.16 -13.29 4.40
CA TRP A 68 13.54 -13.38 4.91
C TRP A 68 14.34 -12.09 4.64
N TYR A 69 14.05 -11.39 3.54
CA TYR A 69 14.62 -10.08 3.24
C TYR A 69 14.31 -9.05 4.33
N TYR A 70 13.04 -8.98 4.78
CA TYR A 70 12.65 -8.09 5.88
C TYR A 70 13.17 -8.56 7.23
N ARG A 71 13.28 -9.87 7.46
CA ARG A 71 13.88 -10.41 8.68
C ARG A 71 15.34 -9.95 8.83
N VAL A 72 16.14 -10.14 7.79
CA VAL A 72 17.58 -9.82 7.82
C VAL A 72 17.82 -8.32 7.86
N LEU A 73 17.15 -7.55 6.98
CA LEU A 73 17.34 -6.10 6.93
C LEU A 73 16.65 -5.38 8.08
N GLY A 74 15.53 -5.88 8.59
CA GLY A 74 14.88 -5.35 9.78
C GLY A 74 15.77 -5.46 11.01
N ALA A 75 16.50 -6.56 11.16
CA ALA A 75 17.46 -6.76 12.25
C ALA A 75 18.72 -5.89 12.11
N THR A 76 19.21 -5.67 10.89
CA THR A 76 20.51 -5.00 10.64
C THR A 76 20.39 -3.52 10.27
N ALA A 77 19.49 -3.17 9.36
CA ALA A 77 19.26 -1.82 8.87
C ALA A 77 18.07 -1.11 9.54
N LYS A 78 17.20 -1.84 10.26
CA LYS A 78 16.00 -1.27 10.91
C LYS A 78 15.17 -0.44 9.90
N LEU A 79 14.76 0.78 10.25
CA LEU A 79 14.05 1.72 9.38
C LEU A 79 14.97 2.58 8.49
N HIS A 80 16.25 2.21 8.34
CA HIS A 80 17.11 2.82 7.33
C HIS A 80 16.77 2.23 5.97
N TYR A 81 16.12 3.03 5.11
CA TYR A 81 15.58 2.60 3.82
C TYR A 81 16.61 2.25 2.72
N PRO A 82 17.73 2.98 2.52
CA PRO A 82 18.66 2.74 1.42
C PRO A 82 19.19 1.30 1.25
N PRO A 83 19.55 0.55 2.31
CA PRO A 83 19.98 -0.86 2.19
C PRO A 83 18.92 -1.78 1.57
N TYR A 84 17.64 -1.52 1.82
CA TYR A 84 16.53 -2.29 1.25
C TYR A 84 16.51 -2.15 -0.27
N VAL A 85 16.57 -0.92 -0.76
CA VAL A 85 16.64 -0.63 -2.20
C VAL A 85 17.92 -1.19 -2.82
N ALA A 86 19.06 -1.11 -2.13
CA ALA A 86 20.32 -1.65 -2.62
C ALA A 86 20.23 -3.15 -2.89
N VAL A 87 19.71 -3.93 -1.93
CA VAL A 87 19.54 -5.38 -2.08
C VAL A 87 18.51 -5.70 -3.17
N LEU A 88 17.40 -4.96 -3.21
CA LEU A 88 16.36 -5.11 -4.24
C LEU A 88 16.94 -4.92 -5.65
N GLN A 89 17.69 -3.83 -5.87
CA GLN A 89 18.32 -3.51 -7.14
C GLN A 89 19.43 -4.50 -7.50
N LEU A 90 20.22 -4.95 -6.53
CA LEU A 90 21.25 -5.97 -6.75
C LEU A 90 20.63 -7.27 -7.26
N LEU A 91 19.52 -7.72 -6.65
CA LEU A 91 18.81 -8.92 -7.11
C LEU A 91 18.21 -8.74 -8.51
N HIS A 92 17.70 -7.54 -8.83
CA HIS A 92 17.27 -7.25 -10.20
C HIS A 92 18.43 -7.31 -11.20
N ILE A 93 19.61 -6.77 -10.85
CA ILE A 93 20.82 -6.87 -11.67
C ILE A 93 21.21 -8.34 -11.90
N VAL A 94 21.15 -9.17 -10.86
CA VAL A 94 21.37 -10.62 -11.01
C VAL A 94 20.36 -11.23 -11.99
N ASN A 95 19.09 -10.84 -11.93
CA ASN A 95 18.08 -11.30 -12.90
C ASN A 95 18.39 -10.86 -14.32
N ILE A 96 18.87 -9.62 -14.54
CA ILE A 96 19.32 -9.14 -15.86
C ILE A 96 20.45 -10.02 -16.39
N VAL A 97 21.45 -10.32 -15.54
CA VAL A 97 22.59 -11.19 -15.92
C VAL A 97 22.12 -12.61 -16.23
N LEU A 98 21.21 -13.18 -15.44
CA LEU A 98 20.66 -14.51 -15.69
C LEU A 98 19.83 -14.53 -16.97
N LEU A 99 19.03 -13.52 -17.24
CA LEU A 99 18.26 -13.36 -18.48
C LEU A 99 19.20 -13.28 -19.68
N TRP A 100 20.25 -12.45 -19.61
CA TRP A 100 21.28 -12.36 -20.64
C TRP A 100 21.89 -13.73 -20.93
N ARG A 101 22.32 -14.45 -19.88
CA ARG A 101 22.92 -15.80 -20.03
C ARG A 101 21.92 -16.79 -20.64
N LEU A 102 20.64 -16.71 -20.27
CA LEU A 102 19.60 -17.60 -20.79
C LEU A 102 19.34 -17.31 -22.27
N ALA A 103 19.20 -16.04 -22.65
CA ALA A 103 19.06 -15.61 -24.05
C ALA A 103 20.25 -16.10 -24.90
N ARG A 104 21.48 -15.94 -24.42
CA ARG A 104 22.69 -16.46 -25.08
C ARG A 104 22.64 -17.98 -25.25
N ARG A 105 22.14 -18.71 -24.24
CA ARG A 105 21.99 -20.16 -24.27
C ARG A 105 20.91 -20.63 -25.25
N LEU A 106 19.88 -19.81 -25.45
CA LEU A 106 18.83 -20.03 -26.45
C LEU A 106 19.27 -19.61 -27.87
N GLY A 107 20.54 -19.28 -28.07
CA GLY A 107 21.13 -18.99 -29.38
C GLY A 107 20.92 -17.56 -29.86
N ALA A 108 20.44 -16.64 -29.01
CA ALA A 108 20.26 -15.24 -29.41
C ALA A 108 21.60 -14.59 -29.82
N THR A 109 21.64 -13.62 -30.73
CA THR A 109 22.82 -12.80 -31.05
C THR A 109 23.13 -11.79 -29.94
N VAL A 110 24.35 -11.24 -29.91
CA VAL A 110 24.76 -10.28 -28.85
C VAL A 110 23.91 -9.01 -28.89
N PRO A 111 23.69 -8.35 -30.05
CA PRO A 111 22.85 -7.15 -30.11
C PRO A 111 21.41 -7.42 -29.65
N ALA A 112 20.81 -8.52 -30.08
CA ALA A 112 19.45 -8.89 -29.68
C ALA A 112 19.35 -9.23 -28.18
N THR A 113 20.38 -9.88 -27.63
CA THR A 113 20.47 -10.13 -26.19
C THR A 113 20.57 -8.83 -25.41
N ALA A 114 21.37 -7.87 -25.89
CA ALA A 114 21.50 -6.55 -25.26
C ALA A 114 20.20 -5.77 -25.31
N ALA A 115 19.49 -5.77 -26.43
CA ALA A 115 18.17 -5.15 -26.56
C ALA A 115 17.14 -5.79 -25.62
N ALA A 116 17.08 -7.12 -25.52
CA ALA A 116 16.20 -7.82 -24.59
C ALA A 116 16.54 -7.56 -23.12
N ALA A 117 17.83 -7.52 -22.77
CA ALA A 117 18.29 -7.19 -21.43
C ALA A 117 17.94 -5.73 -21.06
N LEU A 118 18.13 -4.79 -21.98
CA LEU A 118 17.74 -3.38 -21.78
C LEU A 118 16.21 -3.23 -21.66
N PHE A 119 15.46 -3.93 -22.51
CA PHE A 119 13.99 -3.97 -22.45
C PHE A 119 13.50 -4.43 -21.08
N PHE A 120 14.09 -5.49 -20.51
CA PHE A 120 13.75 -5.97 -19.16
C PHE A 120 14.25 -5.06 -18.05
N ALA A 121 15.51 -4.61 -18.13
CA ALA A 121 16.17 -3.82 -17.11
C ALA A 121 15.49 -2.48 -16.87
N PHE A 122 14.93 -1.88 -17.92
CA PHE A 122 14.37 -0.54 -17.87
C PHE A 122 12.94 -0.48 -18.41
N HIS A 123 12.09 -1.39 -17.93
CA HIS A 123 10.66 -1.41 -18.22
C HIS A 123 9.85 -0.70 -17.13
N MET A 124 9.09 0.35 -17.45
CA MET A 124 8.36 1.13 -16.44
C MET A 124 7.11 0.48 -15.88
N ALA A 125 6.56 -0.55 -16.54
CA ALA A 125 5.59 -1.43 -15.89
C ALA A 125 6.18 -2.14 -14.66
N ALA A 126 7.49 -2.39 -14.65
CA ALA A 126 8.23 -2.99 -13.55
C ALA A 126 8.85 -1.96 -12.59
N PHE A 127 8.54 -0.66 -12.73
CA PHE A 127 9.13 0.43 -11.94
C PHE A 127 9.16 0.13 -10.45
N ASP A 128 8.02 -0.28 -9.89
CA ASP A 128 7.91 -0.52 -8.47
C ASP A 128 8.77 -1.70 -7.99
N ALA A 129 9.09 -2.69 -8.85
CA ALA A 129 9.92 -3.84 -8.50
C ALA A 129 11.36 -3.47 -8.12
N TYR A 130 11.84 -2.28 -8.48
CA TYR A 130 13.18 -1.80 -8.13
C TYR A 130 13.18 -0.42 -7.43
N TRP A 131 11.99 0.12 -7.14
CA TRP A 131 11.81 1.33 -6.34
C TRP A 131 11.20 1.09 -4.98
N ARG A 132 10.39 0.04 -4.80
CA ARG A 132 9.62 -0.19 -3.57
C ARG A 132 9.94 -1.58 -3.00
N PRO A 133 10.55 -1.67 -1.80
CA PRO A 133 10.93 -2.94 -1.20
C PRO A 133 9.81 -3.97 -1.11
N MET A 134 8.55 -3.57 -0.99
CA MET A 134 7.39 -4.49 -0.92
C MET A 134 7.23 -5.39 -2.14
N TYR A 135 7.85 -5.06 -3.28
CA TYR A 135 7.86 -5.92 -4.46
C TYR A 135 9.08 -6.83 -4.56
N ILE A 136 9.85 -6.98 -3.47
CA ILE A 136 10.92 -7.98 -3.37
C ILE A 136 10.44 -9.39 -3.72
N PHE A 137 9.18 -9.71 -3.42
CA PHE A 137 8.55 -10.98 -3.76
C PHE A 137 8.57 -11.26 -5.28
N ASP A 138 8.33 -10.24 -6.11
CA ASP A 138 8.41 -10.34 -7.57
C ASP A 138 9.84 -10.57 -8.04
N VAL A 139 10.79 -9.83 -7.46
CA VAL A 139 12.21 -9.89 -7.84
C VAL A 139 12.81 -11.25 -7.50
N VAL A 140 12.54 -11.75 -6.29
CA VAL A 140 12.98 -13.07 -5.82
C VAL A 140 12.26 -14.19 -6.59
N CYS A 141 10.97 -14.04 -6.89
CA CYS A 141 10.27 -14.98 -7.77
C CYS A 141 10.94 -15.04 -9.16
N GLY A 142 11.25 -13.88 -9.75
CA GLY A 142 11.94 -13.80 -11.03
C GLY A 142 13.32 -14.46 -11.02
N LEU A 143 14.08 -14.29 -9.93
CA LEU A 143 15.37 -14.95 -9.70
C LEU A 143 15.21 -16.46 -9.77
N PHE A 144 14.30 -17.00 -8.97
CA PHE A 144 14.11 -18.44 -8.89
C PHE A 144 13.47 -19.05 -10.15
N VAL A 145 12.61 -18.31 -10.87
CA VAL A 145 12.12 -18.70 -12.20
C VAL A 145 13.30 -18.81 -13.19
N LEU A 146 14.18 -17.82 -13.23
CA LEU A 146 15.37 -17.84 -14.10
C LEU A 146 16.32 -18.97 -13.74
N LEU A 147 16.60 -19.18 -12.44
CA LEU A 147 17.42 -20.30 -11.97
C LEU A 147 16.80 -21.66 -12.31
N SER A 148 15.47 -21.79 -12.17
CA SER A 148 14.75 -23.00 -12.55
C SER A 148 14.92 -23.29 -14.04
N LEU A 149 14.70 -22.29 -14.90
CA LEU A 149 14.94 -22.42 -16.34
C LEU A 149 16.39 -22.80 -16.65
N HIS A 150 17.37 -22.11 -16.07
CA HIS A 150 18.80 -22.44 -16.27
C HIS A 150 19.13 -23.88 -15.89
N ALA A 151 18.65 -24.35 -14.74
CA ALA A 151 18.87 -25.71 -14.26
C ALA A 151 18.15 -26.74 -15.14
N TYR A 152 16.90 -26.46 -15.55
CA TYR A 152 16.12 -27.31 -16.45
C TYR A 152 16.84 -27.52 -17.78
N LEU A 153 17.27 -26.43 -18.42
CA LEU A 153 18.03 -26.47 -19.67
C LEU A 153 19.40 -27.17 -19.49
N ALA A 154 19.98 -27.13 -18.27
CA ALA A 154 21.19 -27.86 -17.91
C ALA A 154 20.96 -29.32 -17.52
N ARG A 155 19.74 -29.83 -17.66
CA ARG A 155 19.35 -31.20 -17.29
C ARG A 155 19.54 -31.52 -15.81
N ARG A 156 19.57 -30.49 -14.94
CA ARG A 156 19.67 -30.62 -13.49
C ARG A 156 18.28 -30.53 -12.86
N LEU A 157 17.51 -31.62 -12.97
CA LEU A 157 16.08 -31.63 -12.65
C LEU A 157 15.79 -31.25 -11.19
N LEU A 158 16.55 -31.79 -10.22
CA LEU A 158 16.34 -31.50 -8.80
C LEU A 158 16.59 -30.03 -8.45
N LEU A 159 17.65 -29.43 -9.01
CA LEU A 159 17.92 -28.00 -8.83
C LEU A 159 16.82 -27.14 -9.47
N SER A 160 16.32 -27.55 -10.64
CA SER A 160 15.20 -26.88 -11.30
C SER A 160 13.93 -26.93 -10.47
N LEU A 161 13.63 -28.08 -9.87
CA LEU A 161 12.45 -28.30 -9.05
C LEU A 161 12.55 -27.51 -7.74
N GLY A 162 13.72 -27.54 -7.09
CA GLY A 162 13.97 -26.76 -5.87
C GLY A 162 13.88 -25.24 -6.13
N ALA A 163 14.42 -24.75 -7.24
CA ALA A 163 14.25 -23.35 -7.63
C ALA A 163 12.79 -23.01 -7.93
N PHE A 164 12.05 -23.87 -8.65
CA PHE A 164 10.62 -23.66 -8.88
C PHE A 164 9.81 -23.60 -7.57
N TRP A 165 10.10 -24.48 -6.62
CA TRP A 165 9.49 -24.46 -5.29
C TRP A 165 9.74 -23.12 -4.57
N LEU A 166 10.99 -22.64 -4.57
CA LEU A 166 11.35 -21.35 -3.99
C LEU A 166 10.69 -20.17 -4.71
N ALA A 167 10.53 -20.25 -6.04
CA ALA A 167 9.80 -19.24 -6.81
C ALA A 167 8.34 -19.14 -6.35
N TYR A 168 7.67 -20.29 -6.18
CA TYR A 168 6.31 -20.34 -5.66
C TYR A 168 6.22 -19.77 -4.23
N LYS A 169 7.18 -20.12 -3.37
CA LYS A 169 7.28 -19.59 -2.00
C LYS A 169 7.61 -18.09 -1.92
N ALA A 170 8.05 -17.49 -3.02
CA ALA A 170 8.16 -16.04 -3.17
C ALA A 170 6.86 -15.43 -3.71
N LYS A 171 6.32 -15.98 -4.81
CA LYS A 171 5.12 -15.46 -5.46
C LYS A 171 4.33 -16.54 -6.21
N GLU A 172 3.01 -16.46 -6.05
CA GLU A 172 2.00 -17.37 -6.61
C GLU A 172 2.03 -17.45 -8.14
N VAL A 173 2.50 -16.39 -8.81
CA VAL A 173 2.64 -16.34 -10.28
C VAL A 173 3.49 -17.50 -10.83
N ALA A 174 4.44 -17.99 -10.04
CA ALA A 174 5.29 -19.12 -10.41
C ALA A 174 4.50 -20.42 -10.60
N VAL A 175 3.27 -20.56 -10.07
CA VAL A 175 2.42 -21.75 -10.26
C VAL A 175 2.22 -22.10 -11.73
N MET A 176 2.36 -21.13 -12.64
CA MET A 176 2.21 -21.30 -14.08
C MET A 176 3.51 -21.70 -14.80
N LEU A 177 4.66 -21.74 -14.11
CA LEU A 177 5.96 -22.13 -14.68
C LEU A 177 5.95 -23.51 -15.37
N PRO A 178 5.27 -24.57 -14.88
CA PRO A 178 5.25 -25.86 -15.56
C PRO A 178 4.65 -25.77 -16.96
N LEU A 179 3.67 -24.89 -17.18
CA LEU A 179 3.09 -24.66 -18.51
C LEU A 179 4.07 -23.91 -19.43
N VAL A 180 4.91 -23.03 -18.89
CA VAL A 180 6.00 -22.39 -19.65
C VAL A 180 7.08 -23.40 -20.04
N LEU A 181 7.40 -24.35 -19.17
CA LEU A 181 8.32 -25.47 -19.46
C LEU A 181 7.71 -26.46 -20.48
N LEU A 182 6.40 -26.70 -20.41
CA LEU A 182 5.67 -27.47 -21.41
C LEU A 182 5.74 -26.78 -22.78
N ALA A 183 5.46 -25.47 -22.83
CA ALA A 183 5.62 -24.68 -24.05
C ALA A 183 7.07 -24.75 -24.59
N TYR A 184 8.07 -24.71 -23.70
CA TYR A 184 9.47 -24.88 -24.07
C TYR A 184 9.72 -26.23 -24.74
N GLU A 185 9.32 -27.35 -24.13
CA GLU A 185 9.52 -28.70 -24.68
C GLU A 185 8.81 -28.91 -26.03
N GLY A 186 7.70 -28.19 -26.27
CA GLY A 186 6.95 -28.26 -27.53
C GLY A 186 7.60 -27.51 -28.69
N TRP A 187 8.15 -26.33 -28.42
CA TRP A 187 8.70 -25.46 -29.46
C TRP A 187 10.23 -25.54 -29.60
N LEU A 188 10.95 -25.65 -28.50
CA LEU A 188 12.42 -25.50 -28.44
C LEU A 188 13.14 -26.72 -27.87
N GLY A 189 12.47 -27.53 -27.04
CA GLY A 189 13.07 -28.66 -26.33
C GLY A 189 13.04 -29.98 -27.10
N ARG A 190 13.15 -31.09 -26.35
CA ARG A 190 13.24 -32.46 -26.88
C ARG A 190 11.97 -33.28 -26.65
N ARG A 191 10.87 -32.63 -26.25
CA ARG A 191 9.58 -33.26 -25.93
C ARG A 191 9.67 -34.25 -24.78
N GLU A 192 10.50 -33.95 -23.78
CA GLU A 192 10.72 -34.83 -22.62
C GLU A 192 9.67 -34.60 -21.52
N TRP A 193 8.39 -34.74 -21.88
CA TRP A 193 7.23 -34.37 -21.06
C TRP A 193 7.19 -35.02 -19.67
N LYS A 194 7.69 -36.26 -19.57
CA LYS A 194 7.72 -37.01 -18.29
C LYS A 194 8.50 -36.28 -17.19
N ARG A 195 9.49 -35.45 -17.54
CA ARG A 195 10.27 -34.67 -16.57
C ARG A 195 9.46 -33.55 -15.91
N LEU A 196 8.34 -33.15 -16.51
CA LEU A 196 7.49 -32.08 -16.00
C LEU A 196 6.47 -32.57 -14.97
N ILE A 197 6.25 -33.89 -14.85
CA ILE A 197 5.30 -34.48 -13.90
C ILE A 197 5.44 -33.89 -12.47
N PRO A 198 6.63 -33.85 -11.84
CA PRO A 198 6.74 -33.28 -10.49
C PRO A 198 6.41 -31.79 -10.42
N PHE A 199 6.71 -31.02 -11.48
CA PHE A 199 6.36 -29.60 -11.56
C PHE A 199 4.84 -29.40 -11.61
N PHE A 200 4.16 -30.18 -12.46
CA PHE A 200 2.70 -30.15 -12.56
C PHE A 200 2.01 -30.64 -11.29
N ALA A 201 2.53 -31.68 -10.63
CA ALA A 201 1.96 -32.18 -9.37
C ALA A 201 1.98 -31.10 -8.28
N ILE A 202 3.11 -30.38 -8.13
CA ILE A 202 3.23 -29.28 -7.17
C ILE A 202 2.28 -28.12 -7.53
N SER A 203 2.27 -27.69 -8.80
CA SER A 203 1.37 -26.61 -9.23
C SER A 203 -0.10 -26.97 -9.10
N ALA A 204 -0.49 -28.21 -9.40
CA ALA A 204 -1.86 -28.68 -9.23
C ALA A 204 -2.26 -28.69 -7.76
N SER A 205 -1.39 -29.18 -6.87
CA SER A 205 -1.63 -29.16 -5.42
C SER A 205 -1.91 -27.75 -4.91
N PHE A 206 -1.00 -26.81 -5.18
CA PHE A 206 -1.14 -25.43 -4.73
C PHE A 206 -2.29 -24.68 -5.42
N GLY A 207 -2.49 -24.90 -6.72
CA GLY A 207 -3.57 -24.30 -7.49
C GLY A 207 -4.95 -24.72 -6.98
N LEU A 208 -5.14 -26.01 -6.71
CA LEU A 208 -6.38 -26.53 -6.12
C LEU A 208 -6.63 -25.94 -4.73
N GLN A 209 -5.60 -25.92 -3.87
CA GLN A 209 -5.70 -25.30 -2.54
C GLN A 209 -6.10 -23.83 -2.63
N ALA A 210 -5.50 -23.06 -3.54
CA ALA A 210 -5.84 -21.65 -3.75
C ALA A 210 -7.28 -21.46 -4.24
N VAL A 211 -7.76 -22.30 -5.16
CA VAL A 211 -9.16 -22.29 -5.62
C VAL A 211 -10.13 -22.56 -4.48
N PHE A 212 -9.82 -23.52 -3.60
CA PHE A 212 -10.63 -23.79 -2.42
C PHE A 212 -10.58 -22.63 -1.41
N ALA A 213 -9.41 -22.07 -1.14
CA ALA A 213 -9.25 -20.92 -0.24
C ALA A 213 -9.96 -19.66 -0.74
N ASN A 214 -10.11 -19.51 -2.06
CA ASN A 214 -10.81 -18.39 -2.67
C ASN A 214 -12.35 -18.45 -2.44
N ARG A 215 -12.92 -19.64 -2.18
CA ARG A 215 -14.36 -19.80 -1.93
C ARG A 215 -14.72 -19.14 -0.59
N GLY A 216 -15.58 -18.12 -0.64
CA GLY A 216 -16.10 -17.45 0.57
C GLY A 216 -15.29 -16.26 1.07
N SER A 217 -14.25 -15.83 0.34
CA SER A 217 -13.54 -14.57 0.64
C SER A 217 -14.03 -13.47 -0.30
N ASP A 218 -14.42 -12.30 0.24
CA ASP A 218 -14.65 -11.09 -0.56
C ASP A 218 -13.67 -10.00 -0.11
N SER A 219 -12.53 -9.95 -0.78
CA SER A 219 -11.45 -9.01 -0.51
C SER A 219 -10.80 -8.55 -1.81
N ALA A 220 -9.87 -7.60 -1.72
CA ALA A 220 -9.04 -7.20 -2.87
C ALA A 220 -8.23 -8.37 -3.47
N TYR A 221 -7.99 -9.44 -2.70
CA TYR A 221 -7.24 -10.63 -3.09
C TYR A 221 -8.11 -11.73 -3.73
N THR A 222 -9.44 -11.55 -3.78
CA THR A 222 -10.35 -12.55 -4.31
C THR A 222 -10.24 -12.64 -5.83
N LEU A 223 -9.95 -13.84 -6.33
CA LEU A 223 -10.02 -14.15 -7.76
C LEU A 223 -11.49 -14.19 -8.20
N ARG A 224 -11.81 -13.38 -9.21
CA ARG A 224 -13.15 -13.27 -9.80
C ARG A 224 -13.11 -13.87 -11.20
N PHE A 225 -13.63 -15.10 -11.32
CA PHE A 225 -13.71 -15.84 -12.58
C PHE A 225 -14.92 -15.39 -13.42
N THR A 226 -14.98 -14.11 -13.78
CA THR A 226 -16.04 -13.54 -14.62
C THR A 226 -15.46 -12.91 -15.91
N PRO A 227 -16.23 -12.86 -17.01
CA PRO A 227 -15.77 -12.20 -18.24
C PRO A 227 -15.41 -10.73 -18.01
N GLN A 228 -16.15 -10.01 -17.16
CA GLN A 228 -15.87 -8.61 -16.85
C GLN A 228 -14.54 -8.44 -16.11
N ALA A 229 -14.26 -9.27 -15.11
CA ALA A 229 -12.98 -9.24 -14.40
C ALA A 229 -11.82 -9.52 -15.37
N PHE A 230 -11.98 -10.53 -16.23
CA PHE A 230 -11.02 -10.87 -17.27
C PHE A 230 -10.73 -9.70 -18.21
N LEU A 231 -11.77 -9.10 -18.81
CA LEU A 231 -11.61 -7.98 -19.74
C LEU A 231 -10.99 -6.75 -19.09
N THR A 232 -11.36 -6.47 -17.83
CA THR A 232 -10.81 -5.35 -17.05
C THR A 232 -9.31 -5.53 -16.84
N CYS A 233 -8.89 -6.70 -16.35
CA CYS A 233 -7.49 -7.01 -16.13
C CYS A 233 -6.71 -7.04 -17.45
N LEU A 234 -7.27 -7.68 -18.47
CA LEU A 234 -6.65 -7.79 -19.79
C LEU A 234 -6.38 -6.42 -20.41
N LYS A 235 -7.38 -5.51 -20.39
CA LYS A 235 -7.23 -4.12 -20.85
C LYS A 235 -6.13 -3.39 -20.09
N PHE A 236 -6.09 -3.54 -18.76
CA PHE A 236 -5.07 -2.92 -17.92
C PHE A 236 -3.66 -3.40 -18.30
N TYR A 237 -3.41 -4.71 -18.30
CA TYR A 237 -2.08 -5.26 -18.57
C TYR A 237 -1.65 -5.07 -20.03
N ALA A 238 -2.56 -5.17 -21.00
CA ALA A 238 -2.26 -4.87 -22.39
C ALA A 238 -1.73 -3.43 -22.58
N GLY A 239 -2.24 -2.46 -21.82
CA GLY A 239 -1.74 -1.10 -21.82
C GLY A 239 -0.35 -0.93 -21.19
N LYS A 240 0.04 -1.83 -20.27
CA LYS A 240 1.30 -1.75 -19.53
C LYS A 240 2.47 -2.45 -20.23
N ILE A 241 2.22 -3.47 -21.06
CA ILE A 241 3.28 -4.21 -21.77
C ILE A 241 4.12 -3.31 -22.67
N PHE A 242 3.52 -2.37 -23.40
CA PHE A 242 4.26 -1.42 -24.26
C PHE A 242 4.03 0.04 -23.87
N LEU A 243 3.54 0.27 -22.64
CA LEU A 243 3.28 1.61 -22.07
C LEU A 243 2.35 2.50 -22.91
N ALA A 244 1.52 1.90 -23.75
CA ALA A 244 0.54 2.57 -24.59
C ALA A 244 -0.78 1.80 -24.50
N PRO A 245 -1.94 2.49 -24.38
CA PRO A 245 -3.25 1.83 -24.29
C PRO A 245 -3.44 0.79 -25.39
N PHE A 246 -3.87 -0.41 -25.02
CA PHE A 246 -4.16 -1.52 -25.93
C PHE A 246 -2.95 -2.08 -26.72
N ALA A 247 -1.76 -1.48 -26.66
CA ALA A 247 -0.64 -1.87 -27.51
C ALA A 247 -0.20 -3.34 -27.30
N GLY A 248 -0.33 -3.88 -26.09
CA GLY A 248 -0.03 -5.28 -25.79
C GLY A 248 -0.88 -6.29 -26.57
N PHE A 249 -2.05 -5.89 -27.10
CA PHE A 249 -2.87 -6.78 -27.94
C PHE A 249 -2.18 -7.18 -29.23
N VAL A 250 -1.16 -6.44 -29.70
CA VAL A 250 -0.34 -6.81 -30.87
C VAL A 250 0.33 -8.18 -30.71
N LEU A 251 0.55 -8.64 -29.47
CA LEU A 251 1.14 -9.95 -29.21
C LEU A 251 0.25 -11.12 -29.65
N LEU A 252 -1.08 -10.96 -29.62
CA LEU A 252 -2.03 -12.00 -30.03
C LEU A 252 -1.92 -12.36 -31.52
N PRO A 253 -2.03 -11.41 -32.47
CA PRO A 253 -1.79 -11.72 -33.87
C PRO A 253 -0.32 -12.09 -34.11
N ALA A 254 0.63 -11.48 -33.39
CA ALA A 254 2.05 -11.82 -33.56
C ALA A 254 2.36 -13.28 -33.24
N LEU A 255 1.68 -13.90 -32.26
CA LEU A 255 1.82 -15.35 -31.98
C LEU A 255 1.51 -16.22 -33.20
N TRP A 256 0.57 -15.79 -34.04
CA TRP A 256 0.19 -16.49 -35.27
C TRP A 256 1.18 -16.22 -36.40
N PHE A 257 1.47 -14.94 -36.68
CA PHE A 257 2.25 -14.52 -37.85
C PHE A 257 3.76 -14.70 -37.69
N VAL A 258 4.30 -14.54 -36.48
CA VAL A 258 5.74 -14.73 -36.23
C VAL A 258 6.02 -16.23 -36.12
N ARG A 259 6.65 -16.79 -37.15
CA ARG A 259 7.00 -18.22 -37.22
C ARG A 259 8.20 -18.63 -36.35
N ASP A 260 8.91 -17.68 -35.74
CA ASP A 260 10.03 -18.00 -34.85
C ASP A 260 9.52 -18.66 -33.56
N ARG A 261 10.03 -19.86 -33.29
CA ARG A 261 9.63 -20.69 -32.15
C ARG A 261 10.01 -20.05 -30.80
N ARG A 262 11.10 -19.27 -30.74
CA ARG A 262 11.52 -18.54 -29.54
C ARG A 262 10.54 -17.43 -29.21
N PHE A 263 10.07 -16.69 -30.23
CA PHE A 263 9.02 -15.68 -30.05
C PHE A 263 7.76 -16.31 -29.47
N ARG A 264 7.24 -17.37 -30.11
CA ARG A 264 6.02 -18.05 -29.68
C ARG A 264 6.12 -18.55 -28.25
N TRP A 265 7.25 -19.17 -27.90
CA TRP A 265 7.52 -19.60 -26.53
C TRP A 265 7.53 -18.43 -25.53
N GLY A 266 8.24 -17.35 -25.82
CA GLY A 266 8.33 -16.19 -24.90
C GLY A 266 7.00 -15.45 -24.73
N ALA A 267 6.27 -15.22 -25.83
CA ALA A 267 4.96 -14.58 -25.80
C ALA A 267 3.88 -15.47 -25.16
N ALA A 268 3.89 -16.78 -25.38
CA ALA A 268 3.04 -17.71 -24.63
C ALA A 268 3.42 -17.72 -23.14
N GLY A 269 4.72 -17.69 -22.82
CA GLY A 269 5.21 -17.63 -21.45
C GLY A 269 4.71 -16.38 -20.70
N LEU A 270 4.71 -15.21 -21.35
CA LEU A 270 4.08 -13.99 -20.82
C LEU A 270 2.61 -14.23 -20.45
N LEU A 271 1.81 -14.73 -21.40
CA LEU A 271 0.38 -14.95 -21.20
C LEU A 271 0.09 -15.98 -20.11
N LEU A 272 0.85 -17.08 -20.08
CA LEU A 272 0.71 -18.15 -19.10
C LEU A 272 1.04 -17.66 -17.69
N LEU A 273 2.16 -16.95 -17.51
CA LEU A 273 2.53 -16.40 -16.21
C LEU A 273 1.56 -15.31 -15.76
N LEU A 274 0.99 -14.53 -16.68
CA LEU A 274 0.02 -13.48 -16.36
C LEU A 274 -1.37 -14.03 -16.02
N LEU A 275 -1.70 -15.27 -16.43
CA LEU A 275 -3.05 -15.83 -16.37
C LEU A 275 -3.74 -15.68 -15.00
N PRO A 276 -3.11 -15.95 -13.83
CA PRO A 276 -3.78 -15.80 -12.55
C PRO A 276 -4.18 -14.33 -12.28
N MET A 277 -3.38 -13.39 -12.74
CA MET A 277 -3.62 -11.95 -12.56
C MET A 277 -4.72 -11.42 -13.47
N LEU A 278 -5.07 -12.15 -14.55
CA LEU A 278 -6.20 -11.80 -15.41
C LEU A 278 -7.55 -11.98 -14.71
N PHE A 279 -7.59 -12.63 -13.55
CA PHE A 279 -8.81 -12.80 -12.76
C PHE A 279 -8.75 -12.07 -11.41
N LEU A 280 -7.84 -11.11 -11.23
CA LEU A 280 -7.65 -10.37 -9.98
C LEU A 280 -7.95 -8.86 -10.15
N PRO A 281 -9.22 -8.47 -10.35
CA PRO A 281 -9.58 -7.07 -10.61
C PRO A 281 -9.38 -6.15 -9.39
N GLY A 282 -9.29 -6.71 -8.17
CA GLY A 282 -9.07 -5.96 -6.94
C GLY A 282 -7.63 -5.48 -6.72
N ARG A 283 -6.64 -6.00 -7.47
CA ARG A 283 -5.23 -5.58 -7.39
C ARG A 283 -4.61 -5.42 -8.78
N LEU A 284 -4.92 -4.29 -9.43
CA LEU A 284 -4.36 -3.93 -10.73
C LEU A 284 -3.04 -3.15 -10.56
N PHE A 285 -1.93 -3.89 -10.38
CA PHE A 285 -0.60 -3.30 -10.30
C PHE A 285 0.25 -3.71 -11.50
N ALA A 286 0.89 -2.73 -12.16
CA ALA A 286 1.71 -2.99 -13.35
C ALA A 286 2.90 -3.91 -13.04
N VAL A 287 3.41 -3.86 -11.81
CA VAL A 287 4.55 -4.65 -11.31
C VAL A 287 4.34 -6.16 -11.41
N TYR A 288 3.09 -6.65 -11.45
CA TYR A 288 2.79 -8.07 -11.65
C TYR A 288 3.23 -8.57 -13.04
N LEU A 289 3.59 -7.67 -13.96
CA LEU A 289 4.26 -8.01 -15.21
C LEU A 289 5.75 -8.34 -15.05
N TYR A 290 6.37 -8.14 -13.89
CA TYR A 290 7.82 -8.35 -13.71
C TYR A 290 8.28 -9.74 -14.16
N VAL A 291 7.65 -10.82 -13.64
CA VAL A 291 8.00 -12.20 -14.01
C VAL A 291 7.55 -12.53 -15.45
N PRO A 292 6.32 -12.19 -15.90
CA PRO A 292 5.93 -12.33 -17.30
C PRO A 292 6.89 -11.64 -18.31
N LEU A 293 7.42 -10.46 -17.98
CA LEU A 293 8.34 -9.71 -18.84
C LEU A 293 9.67 -10.44 -19.05
N ILE A 294 10.09 -11.32 -18.15
CA ILE A 294 11.25 -12.20 -18.37
C ILE A 294 11.01 -13.06 -19.61
N ALA A 295 9.86 -13.73 -19.68
CA ALA A 295 9.50 -14.60 -20.82
C ALA A 295 9.36 -13.80 -22.12
N LEU A 296 8.68 -12.65 -22.07
CA LEU A 296 8.55 -11.78 -23.23
C LEU A 296 9.92 -11.32 -23.75
N SER A 297 10.81 -10.86 -22.87
CA SER A 297 12.16 -10.39 -23.24
C SER A 297 12.96 -11.48 -23.95
N LEU A 298 12.89 -12.72 -23.47
CA LEU A 298 13.54 -13.87 -24.12
C LEU A 298 12.92 -14.17 -25.50
N GLY A 299 11.60 -13.99 -25.66
CA GLY A 299 10.94 -14.14 -26.96
C GLY A 299 11.32 -13.04 -27.95
N MET A 300 11.39 -11.79 -27.48
CA MET A 300 11.69 -10.60 -28.27
C MET A 300 13.09 -10.63 -28.92
N THR A 301 14.04 -11.42 -28.42
CA THR A 301 15.36 -11.56 -29.06
C THR A 301 15.23 -11.97 -30.53
N SER A 302 14.26 -12.83 -30.85
CA SER A 302 14.03 -13.29 -32.22
C SER A 302 13.52 -12.20 -33.17
N LEU A 303 12.82 -11.19 -32.65
CA LEU A 303 12.40 -10.02 -33.42
C LEU A 303 13.57 -9.04 -33.58
N PHE A 304 14.33 -8.82 -32.52
CA PHE A 304 15.49 -7.91 -32.55
C PHE A 304 16.61 -8.41 -33.49
N GLU A 305 16.77 -9.71 -33.66
CA GLU A 305 17.71 -10.30 -34.64
C GLU A 305 17.37 -9.98 -36.10
N ARG A 306 16.11 -9.68 -36.40
CA ARG A 306 15.65 -9.37 -37.76
C ARG A 306 15.87 -7.91 -38.12
N LEU A 307 16.15 -7.06 -37.15
CA LEU A 307 16.37 -5.64 -37.37
C LEU A 307 17.83 -5.39 -37.75
N PRO A 308 18.11 -4.58 -38.79
CA PRO A 308 19.46 -4.10 -39.02
C PRO A 308 19.92 -3.25 -37.82
N ALA A 309 21.22 -3.25 -37.54
CA ALA A 309 21.77 -2.62 -36.34
C ALA A 309 21.32 -1.16 -36.11
N PRO A 310 21.28 -0.27 -37.14
CA PRO A 310 20.79 1.09 -36.96
C PRO A 310 19.33 1.16 -36.52
N ALA A 311 18.46 0.32 -37.08
CA ALA A 311 17.04 0.27 -36.71
C ALA A 311 16.84 -0.27 -35.29
N LEU A 312 17.62 -1.27 -34.88
CA LEU A 312 17.59 -1.79 -33.52
C LEU A 312 18.02 -0.72 -32.50
N ILE A 313 19.10 0.01 -32.79
CA ILE A 313 19.60 1.10 -31.95
C ILE A 313 18.54 2.20 -31.84
N ALA A 314 17.96 2.64 -32.95
CA ALA A 314 16.90 3.64 -32.97
C ALA A 314 15.67 3.19 -32.16
N ALA A 315 15.23 1.95 -32.34
CA ALA A 315 14.10 1.39 -31.59
C ALA A 315 14.39 1.35 -30.08
N MET A 316 15.59 0.96 -29.67
CA MET A 316 15.98 0.95 -28.26
C MET A 316 16.15 2.35 -27.67
N ALA A 317 16.61 3.32 -28.46
CA ALA A 317 16.68 4.73 -28.05
C ALA A 317 15.27 5.30 -27.80
N VAL A 318 14.34 5.08 -28.71
CA VAL A 318 12.92 5.49 -28.55
C VAL A 318 12.30 4.79 -27.34
N TRP A 319 12.47 3.47 -27.22
CA TRP A 319 11.97 2.70 -26.08
C TRP A 319 12.49 3.23 -24.74
N THR A 320 13.79 3.51 -24.67
CA THR A 320 14.43 4.07 -23.47
C THR A 320 13.92 5.48 -23.17
N GLY A 321 13.73 6.32 -24.19
CA GLY A 321 13.17 7.66 -24.05
C GLY A 321 11.73 7.65 -23.50
N VAL A 322 10.87 6.78 -24.03
CA VAL A 322 9.49 6.60 -23.55
C VAL A 322 9.48 6.13 -22.10
N ASN A 323 10.28 5.12 -21.76
CA ASN A 323 10.40 4.63 -20.39
C ASN A 323 10.93 5.71 -19.45
N PHE A 324 11.92 6.50 -19.87
CA PHE A 324 12.45 7.57 -19.06
C PHE A 324 11.40 8.66 -18.79
N ASN A 325 10.57 8.99 -19.77
CA ASN A 325 9.47 9.93 -19.59
C ASN A 325 8.45 9.43 -18.55
N VAL A 326 7.99 8.17 -18.69
CA VAL A 326 7.07 7.55 -17.71
C VAL A 326 7.71 7.47 -16.32
N MET A 327 9.00 7.15 -16.24
CA MET A 327 9.75 7.09 -14.99
C MET A 327 9.72 8.42 -14.23
N ARG A 328 9.76 9.57 -14.91
CA ARG A 328 9.76 10.88 -14.25
C ARG A 328 8.49 11.10 -13.44
N THR A 329 7.33 10.74 -14.01
CA THR A 329 6.03 10.81 -13.32
C THR A 329 5.97 9.86 -12.14
N LEU A 330 6.29 8.57 -12.37
CA LEU A 330 6.26 7.55 -11.31
C LEU A 330 7.23 7.87 -10.17
N ARG A 331 8.41 8.41 -10.49
CA ARG A 331 9.39 8.90 -9.52
C ARG A 331 8.82 10.01 -8.66
N HIS A 332 8.17 11.00 -9.27
CA HIS A 332 7.61 12.12 -8.53
C HIS A 332 6.55 11.63 -7.54
N GLU A 333 5.62 10.79 -8.00
CA GLU A 333 4.60 10.17 -7.15
C GLU A 333 5.21 9.36 -6.00
N ALA A 334 6.20 8.50 -6.30
CA ALA A 334 6.87 7.67 -5.29
C ALA A 334 7.61 8.51 -4.25
N LEU A 335 8.29 9.58 -4.65
CA LEU A 335 9.02 10.46 -3.73
C LEU A 335 8.09 11.34 -2.90
N THR A 336 6.97 11.81 -3.45
CA THR A 336 5.94 12.53 -2.70
C THR A 336 5.35 11.64 -1.61
N ALA A 337 4.95 10.41 -1.95
CA ALA A 337 4.47 9.43 -0.97
C ALA A 337 5.54 9.11 0.08
N ALA A 338 6.80 8.93 -0.34
CA ALA A 338 7.91 8.67 0.58
C ALA A 338 8.12 9.81 1.60
N HIS A 339 7.97 11.06 1.18
CA HIS A 339 8.12 12.21 2.06
C HIS A 339 7.05 12.23 3.15
N GLU A 340 5.76 12.06 2.77
CA GLU A 340 4.65 11.97 3.72
C GLU A 340 4.82 10.80 4.69
N ASN A 341 5.16 9.61 4.17
CA ASN A 341 5.34 8.42 4.99
C ASN A 341 6.51 8.57 5.97
N ARG A 342 7.63 9.17 5.54
CA ARG A 342 8.78 9.44 6.41
C ARG A 342 8.42 10.38 7.55
N ALA A 343 7.69 11.46 7.25
CA ALA A 343 7.22 12.41 8.25
C ALA A 343 6.29 11.71 9.27
N TYR A 344 5.32 10.95 8.79
CA TYR A 344 4.39 10.20 9.66
C TYR A 344 5.10 9.22 10.59
N VAL A 345 5.96 8.35 10.04
CA VAL A 345 6.70 7.35 10.82
C VAL A 345 7.66 8.02 11.81
N GLY A 346 8.32 9.11 11.40
CA GLY A 346 9.22 9.87 12.27
C GLY A 346 8.50 10.58 13.43
N GLU A 347 7.32 11.17 13.19
CA GLU A 347 6.50 11.75 14.25
C GLU A 347 5.93 10.68 15.19
N ALA A 348 5.50 9.52 14.67
CA ALA A 348 5.04 8.41 15.49
C ALA A 348 6.15 7.87 16.40
N ALA A 349 7.39 7.72 15.89
CA ALA A 349 8.54 7.33 16.69
C ALA A 349 8.83 8.34 17.82
N ARG A 350 8.92 9.64 17.50
CA ARG A 350 9.12 10.71 18.49
C ARG A 350 7.99 10.82 19.51
N PHE A 351 6.77 10.46 19.13
CA PHE A 351 5.66 10.40 20.05
C PHE A 351 5.87 9.28 21.09
N PHE A 352 6.18 8.06 20.66
CA PHE A 352 6.39 6.95 21.59
C PHE A 352 7.64 7.08 22.45
N GLU A 353 8.69 7.74 21.97
CA GLU A 353 9.85 8.13 22.78
C GLU A 353 9.45 9.05 23.94
N ARG A 354 8.53 10.00 23.71
CA ARG A 354 8.04 10.96 24.71
C ARG A 354 6.91 10.41 25.59
N SER A 355 6.23 9.36 25.15
CA SER A 355 5.03 8.82 25.81
C SER A 355 5.04 7.29 25.87
N PRO A 356 6.05 6.67 26.49
CA PRO A 356 6.22 5.21 26.50
C PRO A 356 5.10 4.48 27.26
N ALA A 357 4.44 5.17 28.21
CA ALA A 357 3.36 4.60 29.03
C ALA A 357 2.03 4.39 28.29
N VAL A 358 1.86 4.97 27.09
CA VAL A 358 0.62 4.83 26.30
C VAL A 358 0.42 3.37 25.91
N GLN A 359 -0.77 2.83 26.18
CA GLN A 359 -1.10 1.43 25.89
C GLN A 359 -2.02 1.29 24.69
N THR A 360 -2.83 2.32 24.42
CA THR A 360 -3.78 2.33 23.31
C THR A 360 -3.65 3.62 22.51
N VAL A 361 -3.58 3.49 21.20
CA VAL A 361 -3.62 4.59 20.25
C VAL A 361 -4.92 4.53 19.46
N VAL A 362 -5.65 5.63 19.48
CA VAL A 362 -6.74 5.89 18.54
C VAL A 362 -6.19 6.82 17.48
N TYR A 363 -6.19 6.40 16.22
CA TYR A 363 -5.65 7.24 15.15
C TYR A 363 -6.76 7.83 14.27
N ASP A 364 -6.55 9.06 13.82
CA ASP A 364 -7.42 9.83 12.95
C ASP A 364 -6.63 10.35 11.75
N GLY A 365 -6.93 9.83 10.56
CA GLY A 365 -6.18 10.12 9.34
C GLY A 365 -4.82 9.41 9.23
N ALA A 366 -4.29 9.42 8.02
CA ALA A 366 -3.01 8.82 7.65
C ALA A 366 -2.49 9.48 6.35
N PRO A 367 -1.21 9.31 6.00
CA PRO A 367 -0.69 9.67 4.67
C PRO A 367 -1.52 9.04 3.56
N ARG A 368 -1.61 9.70 2.40
CA ARG A 368 -2.51 9.25 1.31
C ARG A 368 -2.16 7.84 0.80
N ALA A 369 -0.88 7.49 0.84
CA ALA A 369 -0.37 6.21 0.39
C ALA A 369 -0.26 5.15 1.50
N MET A 370 -0.86 5.39 2.68
CA MET A 370 -0.77 4.52 3.85
C MET A 370 -2.14 3.91 4.16
N HIS A 371 -2.31 2.61 3.90
CA HIS A 371 -3.49 1.88 4.34
C HIS A 371 -3.47 1.60 5.85
N ARG A 372 -4.60 1.14 6.39
CA ARG A 372 -4.79 0.84 7.82
C ARG A 372 -3.71 -0.08 8.39
N TRP A 373 -3.38 -1.18 7.71
CA TRP A 373 -2.35 -2.10 8.19
C TRP A 373 -0.96 -1.45 8.26
N GLY A 374 -0.63 -0.54 7.32
CA GLY A 374 0.60 0.25 7.35
C GLY A 374 0.67 1.22 8.55
N VAL A 375 -0.46 1.84 8.91
CA VAL A 375 -0.58 2.67 10.12
C VAL A 375 -0.39 1.82 11.36
N GLU A 376 -1.10 0.68 11.46
CA GLU A 376 -0.99 -0.22 12.60
C GLU A 376 0.45 -0.74 12.77
N ALA A 377 1.08 -1.15 11.68
CA ALA A 377 2.47 -1.58 11.67
C ALA A 377 3.43 -0.45 12.07
N THR A 378 3.19 0.78 11.63
CA THR A 378 3.93 1.97 12.09
C THR A 378 3.88 2.10 13.60
N MET A 379 2.69 1.98 14.20
CA MET A 379 2.53 2.12 15.66
C MET A 379 3.22 0.97 16.42
N ARG A 380 3.15 -0.27 15.91
CA ARG A 380 3.86 -1.43 16.49
C ARG A 380 5.38 -1.31 16.39
N LEU A 381 5.89 -0.78 15.28
CA LEU A 381 7.31 -0.53 15.09
C LEU A 381 7.81 0.63 15.96
N ALA A 382 7.09 1.75 15.96
CA ALA A 382 7.45 2.95 16.72
C ALA A 382 7.37 2.73 18.25
N SER A 383 6.37 1.99 18.73
CA SER A 383 6.21 1.67 20.16
C SER A 383 7.14 0.55 20.65
N GLY A 384 7.78 -0.19 19.73
CA GLY A 384 8.54 -1.39 20.06
C GLY A 384 7.70 -2.56 20.60
N ARG A 385 6.37 -2.46 20.61
CA ARG A 385 5.45 -3.43 21.24
C ARG A 385 4.50 -4.03 20.21
N SER A 386 4.35 -5.36 20.23
CA SER A 386 3.38 -6.06 19.39
C SER A 386 1.95 -5.96 19.93
N SER A 387 1.78 -5.82 21.25
CA SER A 387 0.51 -5.84 21.96
C SER A 387 -0.15 -4.46 22.18
N ILE A 388 0.33 -3.41 21.50
CA ILE A 388 -0.26 -2.07 21.62
C ILE A 388 -1.67 -2.06 21.02
N GLY A 389 -2.65 -1.53 21.73
CA GLY A 389 -4.01 -1.36 21.22
C GLY A 389 -4.01 -0.28 20.14
N ILE A 390 -4.46 -0.58 18.93
CA ILE A 390 -4.53 0.38 17.83
C ILE A 390 -5.93 0.34 17.26
N VAL A 391 -6.62 1.47 17.31
CA VAL A 391 -8.02 1.57 16.89
C VAL A 391 -8.19 2.75 15.95
N TRP A 392 -8.94 2.57 14.88
CA TRP A 392 -9.27 3.66 13.99
C TRP A 392 -10.41 4.48 14.57
N MET A 393 -10.32 5.82 14.54
CA MET A 393 -11.34 6.72 15.11
C MET A 393 -12.78 6.42 14.65
N ASN A 394 -12.95 5.92 13.42
CA ASN A 394 -14.27 5.64 12.85
C ASN A 394 -14.80 4.23 13.17
N ASP A 395 -14.02 3.38 13.84
CA ASP A 395 -14.47 2.06 14.28
C ASP A 395 -15.44 2.19 15.46
N LYS A 396 -16.44 1.32 15.53
CA LYS A 396 -17.39 1.26 16.67
C LYS A 396 -16.68 1.10 18.03
N GLN A 397 -15.51 0.45 18.04
CA GLN A 397 -14.71 0.19 19.24
C GLN A 397 -13.86 1.40 19.67
N ALA A 398 -13.73 2.44 18.84
CA ALA A 398 -12.93 3.63 19.17
C ALA A 398 -13.40 4.29 20.46
N TRP A 399 -14.71 4.38 20.68
CA TRP A 399 -15.26 4.94 21.90
C TRP A 399 -14.87 4.16 23.15
N GLN A 400 -14.94 2.83 23.09
CA GLN A 400 -14.51 1.98 24.20
C GLN A 400 -13.01 2.15 24.47
N ALA A 401 -12.20 2.24 23.40
CA ALA A 401 -10.76 2.47 23.51
C ALA A 401 -10.45 3.83 24.16
N LEU A 402 -11.18 4.90 23.83
CA LEU A 402 -11.02 6.24 24.40
C LEU A 402 -11.33 6.31 25.90
N GLN A 403 -12.12 5.38 26.43
CA GLN A 403 -12.40 5.32 27.87
C GLN A 403 -11.25 4.74 28.69
N GLY A 404 -10.25 4.11 28.06
CA GLY A 404 -9.07 3.58 28.75
C GLY A 404 -8.28 4.63 29.54
N GLU A 405 -7.45 4.17 30.47
CA GLU A 405 -6.66 5.03 31.35
C GLU A 405 -5.40 5.62 30.69
N SER A 406 -4.81 4.90 29.71
CA SER A 406 -3.56 5.29 29.05
C SER A 406 -3.74 5.26 27.52
N VAL A 407 -4.42 6.29 27.02
CA VAL A 407 -4.85 6.42 25.63
C VAL A 407 -4.24 7.66 25.01
N ALA A 408 -3.82 7.55 23.75
CA ALA A 408 -3.47 8.70 22.95
C ALA A 408 -4.31 8.76 21.68
N VAL A 409 -4.69 9.97 21.28
CA VAL A 409 -5.30 10.22 19.98
C VAL A 409 -4.25 10.83 19.08
N LEU A 410 -3.97 10.16 17.95
CA LEU A 410 -3.00 10.61 16.96
C LEU A 410 -3.71 11.06 15.69
N SER A 411 -3.63 12.36 15.39
CA SER A 411 -4.32 12.97 14.24
C SER A 411 -3.32 13.43 13.19
N TRP A 412 -3.41 12.88 11.98
CA TRP A 412 -2.55 13.27 10.86
C TRP A 412 -3.09 14.48 10.13
N PHE A 413 -2.29 15.55 10.06
CA PHE A 413 -2.62 16.73 9.28
C PHE A 413 -1.73 16.81 8.03
N ALA A 414 -2.29 16.38 6.90
CA ALA A 414 -1.59 16.29 5.62
C ALA A 414 -0.96 17.62 5.14
N PRO A 415 -1.60 18.80 5.25
CA PRO A 415 -1.03 20.06 4.74
C PRO A 415 0.31 20.45 5.36
N THR A 416 0.50 20.20 6.66
CA THR A 416 1.77 20.47 7.35
C THR A 416 2.61 19.22 7.58
N GLN A 417 2.11 18.05 7.17
CA GLN A 417 2.73 16.75 7.40
C GLN A 417 3.11 16.51 8.86
N LYS A 418 2.21 16.88 9.79
CA LYS A 418 2.40 16.70 11.24
C LYS A 418 1.42 15.69 11.80
N LEU A 419 1.92 14.88 12.72
CA LEU A 419 1.10 14.02 13.56
C LEU A 419 0.89 14.73 14.89
N PHE A 420 -0.33 15.17 15.14
CA PHE A 420 -0.72 15.74 16.42
C PHE A 420 -1.07 14.61 17.38
N ALA A 421 -0.71 14.77 18.65
CA ALA A 421 -0.94 13.77 19.67
C ALA A 421 -1.58 14.41 20.89
N VAL A 422 -2.69 13.84 21.34
CA VAL A 422 -3.34 14.20 22.60
C VAL A 422 -3.33 12.97 23.49
N THR A 423 -2.65 13.04 24.62
CA THR A 423 -2.54 11.94 25.58
C THR A 423 -3.47 12.17 26.75
N LYS A 424 -4.27 11.17 27.12
CA LYS A 424 -5.02 11.14 28.37
C LYS A 424 -4.13 10.54 29.44
N LYS A 425 -3.75 11.30 30.46
CA LYS A 425 -3.02 10.75 31.60
C LYS A 425 -3.99 10.12 32.60
N PRO A 426 -3.61 9.02 33.28
CA PRO A 426 -4.42 8.48 34.37
C PRO A 426 -4.70 9.55 35.45
N GLY A 427 -5.97 9.71 35.81
CA GLY A 427 -6.40 10.70 36.82
C GLY A 427 -6.42 12.15 36.36
N GLU A 428 -6.11 12.46 35.10
CA GLU A 428 -6.22 13.83 34.57
C GLU A 428 -7.70 14.26 34.54
N PRO A 429 -8.07 15.39 35.17
CA PRO A 429 -9.44 15.88 35.13
C PRO A 429 -9.80 16.29 33.70
N ASP A 430 -11.09 16.21 33.40
CA ASP A 430 -11.63 16.73 32.15
C ASP A 430 -11.25 18.21 31.96
N ARG A 431 -11.05 18.67 30.72
CA ARG A 431 -10.89 20.11 30.47
C ARG A 431 -12.21 20.83 30.76
N ALA A 432 -12.13 22.01 31.37
CA ALA A 432 -13.28 22.88 31.58
C ALA A 432 -13.74 23.59 30.30
N PHE A 433 -12.80 23.79 29.36
CA PHE A 433 -13.02 24.45 28.10
C PHE A 433 -12.32 23.71 26.97
N ILE A 434 -13.04 23.45 25.88
CA ILE A 434 -12.56 22.72 24.71
C ILE A 434 -12.61 23.64 23.50
N ARG A 435 -11.46 23.81 22.83
CA ARG A 435 -11.38 24.36 21.48
C ARG A 435 -11.21 23.22 20.47
N MET A 436 -11.99 23.25 19.40
CA MET A 436 -11.90 22.30 18.30
C MET A 436 -10.61 22.54 17.53
N SER A 437 -9.73 21.56 17.60
CA SER A 437 -8.43 21.54 16.95
C SER A 437 -7.93 20.10 16.87
N MET A 438 -6.74 19.90 16.32
CA MET A 438 -6.06 18.61 16.37
C MET A 438 -5.64 18.21 17.81
N GLU A 439 -5.74 19.13 18.77
CA GLU A 439 -5.42 18.90 20.19
C GLU A 439 -6.66 18.71 21.07
N THR A 440 -7.83 18.58 20.46
CA THR A 440 -9.09 18.35 21.17
C THR A 440 -9.04 17.01 21.93
N PRO A 441 -9.38 16.99 23.24
CA PRO A 441 -9.50 15.75 24.00
C PRO A 441 -10.77 15.01 23.58
N VAL A 442 -10.72 14.26 22.47
CA VAL A 442 -11.90 13.63 21.86
C VAL A 442 -12.60 12.62 22.78
N TRP A 443 -11.92 12.08 23.81
CA TRP A 443 -12.56 11.25 24.85
C TRP A 443 -13.57 12.02 25.71
N GLN A 444 -13.52 13.35 25.72
CA GLN A 444 -14.52 14.22 26.35
C GLN A 444 -15.73 14.49 25.45
N LEU A 445 -15.61 14.28 24.14
CA LEU A 445 -16.72 14.44 23.20
C LEU A 445 -17.47 13.10 23.17
N THR A 446 -18.64 12.97 23.79
CA THR A 446 -19.26 11.66 23.98
C THR A 446 -20.11 11.24 22.78
N GLU A 447 -21.31 11.79 22.63
CA GLU A 447 -22.24 11.38 21.58
C GLU A 447 -22.41 12.48 20.53
N GLY A 448 -22.62 12.08 19.27
CA GLY A 448 -23.12 12.98 18.24
C GLY A 448 -22.09 13.89 17.59
N TRP A 449 -20.78 13.64 17.76
CA TRP A 449 -19.72 14.42 17.13
C TRP A 449 -19.25 13.79 15.82
N PHE A 450 -19.08 14.62 14.79
CA PHE A 450 -18.45 14.22 13.53
C PHE A 450 -16.92 14.51 13.55
N PRO A 451 -16.16 13.95 12.58
CA PRO A 451 -14.74 14.26 12.41
C PRO A 451 -14.45 15.76 12.30
N LEU A 452 -13.21 16.16 12.61
CA LEU A 452 -12.79 17.56 12.54
C LEU A 452 -12.79 18.02 11.08
N GLU A 453 -13.47 19.13 10.81
CA GLU A 453 -13.49 19.80 9.52
C GLU A 453 -12.94 21.21 9.69
N SER A 454 -11.72 21.44 9.18
CA SER A 454 -10.98 22.69 9.41
C SER A 454 -10.74 22.94 10.91
N SER A 455 -11.40 23.95 11.49
CA SER A 455 -11.29 24.34 12.90
C SER A 455 -12.59 24.14 13.68
N CYS A 456 -13.50 23.29 13.17
CA CYS A 456 -14.78 23.01 13.81
C CYS A 456 -15.15 21.53 13.67
N ARG A 457 -16.02 21.06 14.57
CA ARG A 457 -16.68 19.75 14.44
C ARG A 457 -18.16 19.97 14.29
N TRP A 458 -18.74 19.35 13.27
CA TRP A 458 -20.19 19.26 13.19
C TRP A 458 -20.70 18.36 14.31
N ILE A 459 -21.82 18.74 14.92
CA ILE A 459 -22.60 17.86 15.78
C ILE A 459 -23.82 17.32 15.02
N ARG A 460 -24.39 16.21 15.48
CA ARG A 460 -25.76 15.80 15.15
C ARG A 460 -26.75 16.75 15.84
N PRO A 461 -28.06 16.70 15.50
CA PRO A 461 -29.07 17.47 16.22
C PRO A 461 -29.09 17.24 17.74
N TYR A 462 -28.59 16.09 18.19
CA TYR A 462 -28.24 15.84 19.59
C TYR A 462 -26.75 15.47 19.68
N ALA A 463 -26.02 16.14 20.57
CA ALA A 463 -24.67 15.76 20.94
C ALA A 463 -24.43 15.96 22.44
N SER A 464 -23.44 15.28 22.99
CA SER A 464 -23.05 15.43 24.39
C SER A 464 -21.54 15.41 24.56
N ALA A 465 -21.06 16.01 25.65
CA ALA A 465 -19.67 16.01 26.06
C ALA A 465 -19.56 15.94 27.59
N ARG A 466 -18.38 15.62 28.11
CA ARG A 466 -18.03 15.76 29.53
C ARG A 466 -17.03 16.89 29.70
N LEU A 467 -17.25 17.75 30.69
CA LEU A 467 -16.33 18.84 31.03
C LEU A 467 -16.12 18.88 32.54
N TRP A 468 -14.98 19.39 32.97
CA TRP A 468 -14.80 19.78 34.36
C TRP A 468 -15.46 21.14 34.61
N ARG A 469 -16.30 21.24 35.64
CA ARG A 469 -16.85 22.50 36.14
C ARG A 469 -15.92 23.06 37.22
N PRO A 470 -15.26 24.21 37.02
CA PRO A 470 -14.57 24.94 38.08
C PRO A 470 -15.54 25.47 39.14
N ALA A 471 -15.07 25.70 40.37
CA ALA A 471 -15.90 26.24 41.46
C ALA A 471 -16.43 27.64 41.16
N GLU A 472 -15.65 28.39 40.40
CA GLU A 472 -15.87 29.78 40.05
C GLU A 472 -16.50 29.97 38.65
N ALA A 473 -17.01 28.90 38.04
CA ALA A 473 -17.70 28.98 36.76
C ALA A 473 -18.99 29.82 36.86
N ARG A 474 -19.08 30.90 36.09
CA ARG A 474 -20.25 31.81 36.06
C ARG A 474 -21.04 31.69 34.78
N ALA A 475 -20.38 31.37 33.68
CA ALA A 475 -21.00 31.22 32.38
C ALA A 475 -20.55 29.93 31.69
N PHE A 476 -21.37 29.51 30.72
CA PHE A 476 -21.04 28.52 29.73
C PHE A 476 -20.96 29.23 28.37
N GLU A 477 -19.81 29.16 27.74
CA GLU A 477 -19.55 29.78 26.44
C GLU A 477 -19.59 28.70 25.34
N MET A 478 -20.12 29.06 24.18
CA MET A 478 -20.11 28.22 22.98
C MET A 478 -19.86 29.08 21.75
N THR A 479 -18.85 28.72 20.97
CA THR A 479 -18.56 29.33 19.67
C THR A 479 -18.95 28.37 18.56
N VAL A 480 -19.72 28.85 17.58
CA VAL A 480 -20.09 28.11 16.38
C VAL A 480 -19.65 28.86 15.12
N ASN A 481 -19.47 28.12 14.02
CA ASN A 481 -19.26 28.69 12.70
C ASN A 481 -20.48 28.39 11.83
N MET A 482 -21.27 29.41 11.50
CA MET A 482 -22.49 29.27 10.72
C MET A 482 -22.29 29.47 9.23
N GLY A 483 -22.58 28.41 8.47
CA GLY A 483 -22.49 28.43 7.02
C GLY A 483 -23.62 29.22 6.38
N LYS A 484 -23.30 30.07 5.41
CA LYS A 484 -24.31 30.83 4.61
C LYS A 484 -25.35 29.91 3.99
N VAL A 485 -24.91 28.76 3.46
CA VAL A 485 -25.79 27.77 2.81
C VAL A 485 -26.76 27.15 3.83
N GLN A 486 -26.26 26.76 5.01
CA GLN A 486 -27.09 26.20 6.06
C GLN A 486 -28.22 27.17 6.46
N LEU A 487 -27.87 28.43 6.75
CA LEU A 487 -28.86 29.44 7.12
C LEU A 487 -29.87 29.71 6.00
N GLY A 488 -29.42 29.72 4.74
CA GLY A 488 -30.32 29.92 3.59
C GLY A 488 -31.28 28.74 3.34
N GLU A 489 -30.84 27.51 3.59
CA GLU A 489 -31.65 26.31 3.33
C GLU A 489 -32.58 25.94 4.49
N MET A 490 -32.16 26.14 5.73
CA MET A 490 -32.88 25.74 6.93
C MET A 490 -33.60 26.90 7.63
N GLY A 491 -33.06 28.11 7.49
CA GLY A 491 -33.30 29.19 8.45
C GLY A 491 -32.41 29.10 9.70
N PRO A 492 -32.59 30.02 10.66
CA PRO A 492 -31.78 30.12 11.88
C PRO A 492 -31.97 28.91 12.80
N PRO A 493 -30.90 28.12 13.10
CA PRO A 493 -31.00 27.04 14.08
C PRO A 493 -31.03 27.61 15.51
N GLU A 494 -31.89 27.03 16.35
CA GLU A 494 -31.87 27.21 17.80
C GLU A 494 -31.02 26.09 18.44
N VAL A 495 -30.11 26.47 19.32
CA VAL A 495 -29.32 25.54 20.14
C VAL A 495 -29.70 25.72 21.60
N GLU A 496 -30.14 24.65 22.24
CA GLU A 496 -30.30 24.55 23.68
C GLU A 496 -29.08 23.83 24.27
N VAL A 497 -28.44 24.45 25.26
CA VAL A 497 -27.37 23.83 26.04
C VAL A 497 -27.96 23.33 27.35
N LYS A 498 -27.70 22.07 27.70
CA LYS A 498 -28.06 21.50 29.00
C LYS A 498 -26.83 21.04 29.74
N ILE A 499 -26.82 21.20 31.06
CA ILE A 499 -25.75 20.74 31.94
C ILE A 499 -26.39 19.89 33.03
N GLU A 500 -25.99 18.61 33.12
CA GLU A 500 -26.64 17.62 33.99
C GLU A 500 -28.17 17.55 33.78
N GLY A 501 -28.60 17.68 32.52
CA GLY A 501 -30.01 17.69 32.12
C GLY A 501 -30.77 19.02 32.36
N ALA A 502 -30.23 19.94 33.16
CA ALA A 502 -30.81 21.26 33.38
C ALA A 502 -30.46 22.22 32.24
N SER A 503 -31.44 22.98 31.72
CA SER A 503 -31.19 23.95 30.64
C SER A 503 -30.36 25.14 31.14
N ALA A 504 -29.22 25.39 30.49
CA ALA A 504 -28.37 26.57 30.72
C ALA A 504 -28.81 27.77 29.88
N GLY A 505 -29.62 27.53 28.84
CA GLY A 505 -30.16 28.57 27.97
C GLY A 505 -30.37 28.09 26.54
N ARG A 506 -31.04 28.93 25.75
CA ARG A 506 -31.25 28.73 24.31
C ARG A 506 -30.76 29.93 23.54
N HIS A 507 -30.20 29.69 22.36
CA HIS A 507 -29.74 30.75 21.47
C HIS A 507 -30.08 30.43 20.02
N THR A 508 -30.51 31.45 19.27
CA THR A 508 -30.82 31.32 17.84
C THR A 508 -29.73 32.02 17.01
N PHE A 509 -29.00 31.25 16.21
CA PHE A 509 -27.93 31.79 15.37
C PHE A 509 -28.50 32.34 14.06
N ARG A 510 -28.46 33.67 13.88
CA ARG A 510 -29.10 34.36 12.74
C ARG A 510 -28.13 34.83 11.67
N GLN A 511 -26.85 34.95 12.00
CA GLN A 511 -25.84 35.50 11.11
C GLN A 511 -24.84 34.43 10.66
N PRO A 512 -24.39 34.45 9.40
CA PRO A 512 -23.32 33.57 8.96
C PRO A 512 -21.98 34.01 9.54
N GLY A 513 -21.07 33.06 9.73
CA GLY A 513 -19.74 33.29 10.28
C GLY A 513 -19.59 32.80 11.71
N TRP A 514 -18.57 33.31 12.40
CA TRP A 514 -18.22 32.87 13.74
C TRP A 514 -19.02 33.68 14.77
N GLU A 515 -19.82 33.00 15.58
CA GLU A 515 -20.62 33.61 16.63
C GLU A 515 -20.33 32.90 17.96
N THR A 516 -20.08 33.69 19.01
CA THR A 516 -19.87 33.19 20.38
C THR A 516 -21.03 33.62 21.24
N VAL A 517 -21.68 32.66 21.90
CA VAL A 517 -22.75 32.90 22.86
C VAL A 517 -22.27 32.53 24.26
N ARG A 518 -22.71 33.31 25.25
CA ARG A 518 -22.51 33.03 26.67
C ARG A 518 -23.85 32.88 27.34
N LEU A 519 -23.96 31.80 28.12
CA LEU A 519 -25.18 31.42 28.82
C LEU A 519 -24.85 31.36 30.32
N ALA A 520 -25.80 31.72 31.18
CA ALA A 520 -25.60 31.58 32.62
C ALA A 520 -25.39 30.10 32.99
N ALA A 521 -24.30 29.78 33.67
CA ALA A 521 -24.06 28.41 34.12
C ALA A 521 -24.96 28.09 35.32
N PRO A 522 -25.75 26.99 35.31
CA PRO A 522 -26.51 26.58 36.47
C PRO A 522 -25.60 26.31 37.67
N ALA A 523 -26.01 26.73 38.88
CA ALA A 523 -25.25 26.47 40.10
C ALA A 523 -25.02 24.96 40.31
N GLY A 524 -23.87 24.59 40.87
CA GLY A 524 -23.60 23.23 41.32
C GLY A 524 -22.12 23.01 41.63
N ALA A 525 -21.82 21.87 42.24
CA ALA A 525 -20.50 21.58 42.77
C ALA A 525 -19.41 21.50 41.68
N PRO A 526 -18.14 21.81 42.03
CA PRO A 526 -17.01 21.57 41.15
C PRO A 526 -16.90 20.07 40.86
N GLY A 527 -16.69 19.70 39.59
CA GLY A 527 -16.69 18.29 39.21
C GLY A 527 -16.83 18.04 37.72
N ALA A 528 -16.66 16.78 37.29
CA ALA A 528 -16.98 16.38 35.94
C ALA A 528 -18.50 16.39 35.74
N VAL A 529 -18.96 17.08 34.69
CA VAL A 529 -20.37 17.22 34.34
C VAL A 529 -20.63 16.86 32.87
N LYS A 530 -21.78 16.27 32.59
CA LYS A 530 -22.31 16.06 31.25
C LYS A 530 -22.92 17.35 30.72
N VAL A 531 -22.50 17.74 29.53
CA VAL A 531 -23.05 18.85 28.76
C VAL A 531 -23.72 18.29 27.51
N GLU A 532 -24.91 18.77 27.20
CA GLU A 532 -25.70 18.32 26.06
C GLU A 532 -26.07 19.51 25.17
N PHE A 533 -26.04 19.28 23.86
CA PHE A 533 -26.39 20.24 22.82
C PHE A 533 -27.59 19.70 22.05
N VAL A 534 -28.69 20.44 22.05
CA VAL A 534 -29.90 20.10 21.32
C VAL A 534 -30.16 21.18 20.27
N VAL A 535 -30.03 20.82 19.00
CA VAL A 535 -30.19 21.74 17.86
C VAL A 535 -31.53 21.50 17.17
N ARG A 536 -32.30 22.57 16.93
CA ARG A 536 -33.59 22.52 16.25
C ARG A 536 -33.72 23.63 15.20
N PRO A 537 -34.17 23.32 13.97
CA PRO A 537 -34.32 21.98 13.39
C PRO A 537 -32.95 21.36 13.04
N GLY A 538 -32.94 20.05 12.75
CA GLY A 538 -31.74 19.36 12.22
C GLY A 538 -31.56 19.59 10.71
N TYR A 539 -30.31 19.69 10.25
CA TYR A 539 -29.94 20.10 8.89
C TYR A 539 -29.54 18.90 8.06
N ARG A 540 -30.17 18.73 6.90
CA ARG A 540 -29.72 17.77 5.90
C ARG A 540 -29.27 18.53 4.66
N PRO A 541 -27.96 18.63 4.41
CA PRO A 541 -27.44 19.36 3.26
C PRO A 541 -27.97 18.80 1.93
N LYS A 542 -28.30 19.68 0.97
CA LYS A 542 -28.75 19.28 -0.37
C LYS A 542 -27.60 18.89 -1.32
N ASN A 543 -26.35 19.04 -0.89
CA ASN A 543 -25.14 18.77 -1.69
C ASN A 543 -24.73 17.28 -1.74
N GLY A 544 -25.61 16.38 -1.30
CA GLY A 544 -25.34 14.94 -1.27
C GLY A 544 -24.64 14.45 0.00
N ASP A 545 -24.37 15.31 0.99
CA ASP A 545 -23.91 14.88 2.31
C ASP A 545 -25.00 14.02 3.00
N PRO A 546 -24.72 12.76 3.36
CA PRO A 546 -25.72 11.88 3.96
C PRO A 546 -26.02 12.20 5.43
N ARG A 547 -25.26 13.09 6.07
CA ARG A 547 -25.37 13.38 7.51
C ARG A 547 -26.56 14.28 7.80
N THR A 548 -27.18 14.07 8.97
CA THR A 548 -28.03 15.07 9.61
C THR A 548 -27.18 15.85 10.61
N LEU A 549 -26.99 17.14 10.35
CA LEU A 549 -26.13 18.07 11.07
C LEU A 549 -26.96 18.94 12.03
N GLY A 550 -26.37 19.35 13.15
CA GLY A 550 -26.85 20.42 14.02
C GLY A 550 -26.15 21.71 13.63
N VAL A 551 -25.13 22.09 14.40
CA VAL A 551 -24.25 23.24 14.10
C VAL A 551 -22.78 22.81 14.04
N ALA A 552 -21.94 23.62 13.40
CA ALA A 552 -20.49 23.45 13.41
C ALA A 552 -19.92 24.14 14.66
N VAL A 553 -19.51 23.36 15.66
CA VAL A 553 -18.97 23.87 16.93
C VAL A 553 -17.47 24.11 16.80
N VAL A 554 -17.01 25.28 17.23
CA VAL A 554 -15.60 25.71 17.22
C VAL A 554 -14.99 25.59 18.61
N ALA A 555 -15.72 25.97 19.65
CA ALA A 555 -15.27 25.86 21.03
C ALA A 555 -16.47 25.83 21.97
N PHE A 556 -16.30 25.25 23.16
CA PHE A 556 -17.30 25.34 24.22
C PHE A 556 -16.70 25.06 25.60
N GLY A 557 -17.30 25.62 26.64
CA GLY A 557 -17.06 25.22 28.02
C GLY A 557 -17.31 26.29 29.06
N PHE A 558 -16.87 26.04 30.29
CA PHE A 558 -17.07 26.93 31.42
C PHE A 558 -16.08 28.10 31.42
N THR A 559 -16.58 29.30 31.75
CA THR A 559 -15.78 30.51 31.88
C THR A 559 -16.14 31.25 33.18
N GLN A 560 -15.22 32.09 33.66
CA GLN A 560 -15.40 32.96 34.83
C GLN A 560 -16.06 34.30 34.48
N GLU A 561 -16.11 34.63 33.19
CA GLU A 561 -16.74 35.86 32.70
C GLU A 561 -18.26 35.79 32.93
N ALA A 562 -18.87 36.93 33.26
CA ALA A 562 -20.32 37.01 33.34
C ALA A 562 -20.95 36.83 31.94
N PRO A 563 -22.13 36.20 31.85
CA PRO A 563 -22.81 35.93 30.58
C PRO A 563 -23.20 37.20 29.81
#